data_AF-A0AA36I748-F1
#
_entry.id   AF-A0AA36I748-F1
#
_cell.length_a   1.000
_cell.length_b   1.000
_cell.length_c   1.000
_cell.angle_alpha   90.00
_cell.angle_beta   90.00
_cell.angle_gamma   90.00
#
_symmetry.space_group_name_H-M   'P 1'
#
loop_
_entity.id
_entity.type
_entity.pdbx_description
1 polymer ?
#
loop_
_entity_poly.entity_id
_entity_poly.type
_entity_poly.pdbx_seq_one_letter_code
_entity_poly.pdbx_strand_id
1 'polypeptide(L)'
;MAALALLLLSLVQAEASLDAQAYADVLSQPTEEKEAFVEGVVTKTLHGFVLSDSSLQDFAEHAPPTYDLLVGQLKIQPWICGGDTGRLCSAPATAPLNAQGWQGVYSDPASRLIFARRVAMERLDKEVVNATELEAWARTAPQDFETALGELKDAPFLCSWPCPDQEVPGMEGGMTESQRRQVFVGELAFACLCLLVALLVLIAGAMVYADRRGASKHAEGVASKKKDLEEIIERRLREERNVEHQAALRAMAQKMVPMQSQVASASAQPMGYGYMPAQGYYSAQGSAMPMPPVSRAPERCTRHRTLQADHPL
;
A
#
# COMPACT_ATOMS: atom_id res chain seq x y z
N MET A 1 7.87 25.62 16.25
CA MET A 1 8.97 24.75 15.75
C MET A 1 8.76 23.28 16.13
N ALA A 2 8.36 22.95 17.37
CA ALA A 2 8.09 21.55 17.78
C ALA A 2 6.97 20.84 16.97
N ALA A 3 5.91 21.55 16.59
CA ALA A 3 4.80 20.97 15.80
C ALA A 3 5.18 20.63 14.35
N LEU A 4 6.19 21.29 13.79
CA LEU A 4 6.67 21.03 12.42
C LEU A 4 7.63 19.85 12.39
N ALA A 5 8.41 19.65 13.45
CA ALA A 5 9.23 18.47 13.67
C ALA A 5 8.38 17.21 13.90
N LEU A 6 7.26 17.31 14.61
CA LEU A 6 6.30 16.20 14.78
C LEU A 6 5.57 15.84 13.47
N LEU A 7 5.24 16.82 12.63
CA LEU A 7 4.67 16.57 11.29
C LEU A 7 5.69 15.93 10.35
N LEU A 8 6.95 16.36 10.39
CA LEU A 8 8.02 15.74 9.62
C LEU A 8 8.41 14.35 10.14
N LEU A 9 8.32 14.09 11.46
CA LEU A 9 8.49 12.74 12.01
C LEU A 9 7.32 11.81 11.61
N SER A 10 6.08 12.31 11.54
CA SER A 10 4.94 11.50 11.09
C SER A 10 4.96 11.18 9.58
N LEU A 11 5.69 11.96 8.78
CA LEU A 11 5.86 11.72 7.34
C LEU A 11 6.98 10.71 7.02
N VAL A 12 7.86 10.39 7.99
CA VAL A 12 9.02 9.50 7.78
C VAL A 12 8.75 8.04 8.13
N GLN A 13 7.62 7.72 8.79
CA GLN A 13 7.29 6.33 9.21
C GLN A 13 5.82 5.97 9.02
N ALA A 14 5.20 6.40 7.93
CA ALA A 14 4.14 5.58 7.37
C ALA A 14 4.82 4.36 6.74
N GLU A 15 5.20 3.37 7.55
CA GLU A 15 5.32 2.00 7.04
C GLU A 15 3.95 1.70 6.45
N ALA A 16 3.82 1.85 5.13
CA ALA A 16 2.62 1.46 4.42
C ALA A 16 2.37 0.02 4.83
N SER A 17 1.26 -0.23 5.53
CA SER A 17 0.96 -1.57 6.02
C SER A 17 0.87 -2.50 4.81
N LEU A 18 1.64 -3.58 4.79
CA LEU A 18 1.65 -4.54 3.69
C LEU A 18 0.65 -5.66 3.97
N ASP A 19 -0.60 -5.29 4.27
CA ASP A 19 -1.66 -6.21 4.67
C ASP A 19 -2.84 -6.24 3.68
N ALA A 20 -3.83 -7.07 3.98
CA ALA A 20 -4.99 -7.27 3.11
C ALA A 20 -5.85 -6.00 2.94
N GLN A 21 -5.89 -5.12 3.94
CA GLN A 21 -6.65 -3.89 3.88
C GLN A 21 -5.97 -2.88 2.96
N ALA A 22 -4.67 -2.67 3.14
CA ALA A 22 -3.89 -1.78 2.28
C ALA A 22 -3.85 -2.28 0.83
N TYR A 23 -3.83 -3.60 0.62
CA TYR A 23 -3.92 -4.15 -0.73
C TYR A 23 -5.25 -3.83 -1.41
N ALA A 24 -6.37 -3.92 -0.69
CA ALA A 24 -7.68 -3.56 -1.23
C ALA A 24 -7.72 -2.09 -1.67
N ASP A 25 -7.07 -1.21 -0.91
CA ASP A 25 -6.97 0.22 -1.24
C ASP A 25 -6.09 0.44 -2.49
N VAL A 26 -4.97 -0.30 -2.60
CA VAL A 26 -4.02 -0.23 -3.73
C VAL A 26 -4.59 -0.78 -5.05
N LEU A 27 -5.53 -1.73 -5.01
CA LEU A 27 -6.11 -2.29 -6.24
C LEU A 27 -6.78 -1.24 -7.15
N SER A 28 -7.23 -0.12 -6.58
CA SER A 28 -7.85 1.00 -7.30
C SER A 28 -6.86 2.07 -7.79
N GLN A 29 -5.58 1.95 -7.42
CA GLN A 29 -4.54 2.94 -7.72
C GLN A 29 -3.91 2.69 -9.11
N PRO A 30 -3.13 3.66 -9.63
CA PRO A 30 -2.29 3.46 -10.82
C PRO A 30 -1.31 2.29 -10.67
N THR A 31 -0.81 1.76 -11.79
CA THR A 31 0.13 0.62 -11.81
C THR A 31 1.39 0.87 -10.97
N GLU A 32 1.94 2.08 -10.99
CA GLU A 32 3.14 2.44 -10.22
C GLU A 32 2.98 2.20 -8.69
N GLU A 33 1.81 2.56 -8.14
CA GLU A 33 1.50 2.33 -6.71
C GLU A 33 1.30 0.83 -6.41
N LYS A 34 0.77 0.08 -7.38
CA LYS A 34 0.64 -1.38 -7.28
C LYS A 34 2.00 -2.06 -7.32
N GLU A 35 2.90 -1.65 -8.21
CA GLU A 35 4.26 -2.15 -8.29
C GLU A 35 4.99 -1.97 -6.96
N ALA A 36 4.96 -0.74 -6.41
CA ALA A 36 5.58 -0.44 -5.12
C ALA A 36 5.02 -1.30 -3.99
N PHE A 37 3.69 -1.54 -3.97
CA PHE A 37 3.08 -2.43 -2.99
C PHE A 37 3.52 -3.88 -3.17
N VAL A 38 3.51 -4.39 -4.41
CA VAL A 38 3.92 -5.77 -4.72
C VAL A 38 5.40 -5.98 -4.37
N GLU A 39 6.28 -5.06 -4.74
CA GLU A 39 7.69 -5.09 -4.37
C GLU A 39 7.88 -5.05 -2.85
N GLY A 40 7.08 -4.25 -2.15
CA GLY A 40 7.01 -4.24 -0.69
C GLY A 40 6.66 -5.60 -0.11
N VAL A 41 5.61 -6.25 -0.61
CA VAL A 41 5.20 -7.61 -0.19
C VAL A 41 6.32 -8.62 -0.47
N VAL A 42 6.95 -8.56 -1.64
CA VAL A 42 8.08 -9.44 -1.98
C VAL A 42 9.21 -9.26 -0.98
N THR A 43 9.61 -8.02 -0.71
CA THR A 43 10.79 -7.72 0.11
C THR A 43 10.54 -7.96 1.60
N LYS A 44 9.38 -7.52 2.12
CA LYS A 44 9.10 -7.50 3.56
C LYS A 44 8.35 -8.74 4.04
N THR A 45 7.42 -9.26 3.24
CA THR A 45 6.60 -10.42 3.62
C THR A 45 7.22 -11.72 3.15
N LEU A 46 7.70 -11.77 1.90
CA LEU A 46 8.31 -12.98 1.34
C LEU A 46 9.81 -13.08 1.56
N HIS A 47 10.45 -12.01 2.03
CA HIS A 47 11.91 -11.90 2.15
C HIS A 47 12.65 -12.23 0.83
N GLY A 48 12.02 -11.89 -0.30
CA GLY A 48 12.53 -12.11 -1.65
C GLY A 48 12.99 -10.82 -2.32
N PHE A 49 13.41 -10.95 -3.57
CA PHE A 49 13.87 -9.86 -4.44
C PHE A 49 13.26 -9.99 -5.83
N VAL A 50 12.92 -8.85 -6.41
CA VAL A 50 12.46 -8.73 -7.79
C VAL A 50 13.66 -8.74 -8.74
N LEU A 51 13.61 -9.56 -9.78
CA LEU A 51 14.68 -9.70 -10.78
C LEU A 51 14.38 -8.96 -12.10
N SER A 52 13.15 -8.52 -12.31
CA SER A 52 12.70 -7.92 -13.57
C SER A 52 11.57 -6.93 -13.33
N ASP A 53 11.87 -5.65 -13.53
CA ASP A 53 10.89 -4.55 -13.40
C ASP A 53 9.73 -4.71 -14.39
N SER A 54 10.01 -5.14 -15.62
CA SER A 54 8.96 -5.39 -16.61
C SER A 54 8.01 -6.52 -16.21
N SER A 55 8.51 -7.54 -15.50
CA SER A 55 7.66 -8.64 -14.99
C SER A 55 6.87 -8.21 -13.76
N LEU A 56 7.46 -7.36 -12.91
CA LEU A 56 6.77 -6.73 -11.79
C LEU A 56 5.61 -5.86 -12.28
N GLN A 57 5.87 -5.00 -13.27
CA GLN A 57 4.88 -4.15 -13.91
C GLN A 57 3.74 -4.98 -14.52
N ASP A 58 4.04 -5.96 -15.37
CA ASP A 58 3.03 -6.84 -15.99
C ASP A 58 2.17 -7.56 -14.93
N PHE A 59 2.81 -8.04 -13.86
CA PHE A 59 2.12 -8.66 -12.75
C PHE A 59 1.25 -7.67 -11.96
N ALA A 60 1.71 -6.44 -11.76
CA ALA A 60 0.97 -5.38 -11.07
C ALA A 60 -0.24 -4.89 -11.89
N GLU A 61 -0.14 -4.85 -13.22
CA GLU A 61 -1.27 -4.56 -14.12
C GLU A 61 -2.38 -5.61 -14.01
N HIS A 62 -1.99 -6.87 -13.83
CA HIS A 62 -2.89 -8.02 -13.71
C HIS A 62 -3.01 -8.55 -12.27
N ALA A 63 -2.83 -7.67 -11.28
CA ALA A 63 -2.74 -8.05 -9.88
C ALA A 63 -3.98 -8.85 -9.40
N PRO A 64 -3.80 -9.93 -8.62
CA PRO A 64 -4.92 -10.77 -8.16
C PRO A 64 -5.94 -10.00 -7.31
N PRO A 65 -7.23 -10.40 -7.28
CA PRO A 65 -8.26 -9.64 -6.59
C PRO A 65 -8.19 -9.67 -5.07
N THR A 66 -7.35 -10.54 -4.48
CA THR A 66 -7.23 -10.68 -3.03
C THR A 66 -5.76 -10.82 -2.62
N TYR A 67 -5.45 -10.39 -1.39
CA TYR A 67 -4.09 -10.42 -0.86
C TYR A 67 -3.53 -11.85 -0.72
N ASP A 68 -4.35 -12.81 -0.32
CA ASP A 68 -3.90 -14.21 -0.21
C ASP A 68 -3.54 -14.80 -1.59
N LEU A 69 -4.31 -14.47 -2.63
CA LEU A 69 -3.97 -14.86 -4.01
C LEU A 69 -2.71 -14.16 -4.50
N LEU A 70 -2.53 -12.88 -4.17
CA LEU A 70 -1.29 -12.14 -4.44
C LEU A 70 -0.09 -12.88 -3.85
N VAL A 71 -0.07 -13.11 -2.54
CA VAL A 71 1.04 -13.78 -1.84
C VAL A 71 1.28 -15.18 -2.40
N GLY A 72 0.21 -15.95 -2.62
CA GLY A 72 0.31 -17.29 -3.20
C GLY A 72 0.92 -17.31 -4.60
N GLN A 73 0.55 -16.35 -5.46
CA GLN A 73 1.10 -16.25 -6.81
C GLN A 73 2.55 -15.74 -6.80
N LEU A 74 2.89 -14.75 -5.97
CA LEU A 74 4.25 -14.23 -5.86
C LEU A 74 5.26 -15.33 -5.49
N LYS A 75 4.89 -16.26 -4.62
CA LYS A 75 5.75 -17.40 -4.26
C LYS A 75 6.18 -18.25 -5.47
N ILE A 76 5.37 -18.33 -6.52
CA ILE A 76 5.68 -19.15 -7.70
C ILE A 76 6.30 -18.37 -8.87
N GLN A 77 6.41 -17.04 -8.80
CA GLN A 77 6.90 -16.22 -9.93
C GLN A 77 8.39 -16.38 -10.24
N PRO A 78 8.78 -16.76 -11.46
CA PRO A 78 10.19 -17.04 -11.79
C PRO A 78 11.10 -15.80 -11.75
N TRP A 79 10.52 -14.60 -11.84
CA TRP A 79 11.23 -13.32 -11.73
C TRP A 79 11.41 -12.85 -10.27
N ILE A 80 11.06 -13.67 -9.28
CA ILE A 80 11.33 -13.44 -7.86
C ILE A 80 12.26 -14.52 -7.34
N CYS A 81 13.28 -14.14 -6.57
CA CYS A 81 14.14 -15.07 -5.86
C CYS A 81 14.16 -14.78 -4.35
N GLY A 82 14.71 -15.70 -3.55
CA GLY A 82 14.92 -15.47 -2.11
C GLY A 82 13.73 -15.82 -1.23
N GLY A 83 14.01 -15.93 0.07
CA GLY A 83 13.03 -16.14 1.14
C GLY A 83 12.07 -17.30 0.88
N ASP A 84 10.78 -17.02 1.08
CA ASP A 84 9.67 -17.97 1.01
C ASP A 84 9.39 -18.53 -0.39
N THR A 85 10.08 -18.03 -1.43
CA THR A 85 9.93 -18.55 -2.80
C THR A 85 10.65 -19.86 -3.03
N GLY A 86 11.60 -20.23 -2.16
CA GLY A 86 12.44 -21.42 -2.33
C GLY A 86 13.43 -21.34 -3.50
N ARG A 87 13.48 -20.22 -4.24
CA ARG A 87 14.45 -19.99 -5.33
C ARG A 87 15.69 -19.30 -4.80
N LEU A 88 16.86 -19.75 -5.23
CA LEU A 88 18.13 -19.09 -4.90
C LEU A 88 18.29 -17.81 -5.73
N CYS A 89 18.77 -16.73 -5.11
CA CYS A 89 19.18 -15.54 -5.84
C CYS A 89 20.61 -15.72 -6.31
N SER A 90 20.80 -16.02 -7.59
CA SER A 90 22.13 -16.22 -8.18
C SER A 90 22.83 -14.90 -8.54
N ALA A 91 22.10 -13.78 -8.60
CA ALA A 91 22.67 -12.47 -8.89
C ALA A 91 23.33 -11.88 -7.63
N PRO A 92 24.66 -11.75 -7.55
CA PRO A 92 25.33 -11.37 -6.32
C PRO A 92 25.05 -9.92 -5.87
N ALA A 93 24.74 -9.04 -6.82
CA ALA A 93 24.41 -7.63 -6.55
C ALA A 93 23.05 -7.44 -5.85
N THR A 94 22.15 -8.41 -5.96
CA THR A 94 20.78 -8.32 -5.40
C THR A 94 20.42 -9.50 -4.50
N ALA A 95 21.30 -10.50 -4.37
CA ALA A 95 21.07 -11.62 -3.48
C ALA A 95 20.90 -11.17 -2.01
N PRO A 96 20.03 -11.83 -1.22
CA PRO A 96 19.87 -11.54 0.20
C PRO A 96 21.18 -11.75 0.93
N LEU A 97 21.54 -10.85 1.84
CA LEU A 97 22.77 -10.94 2.64
C LEU A 97 22.64 -11.96 3.79
N ASN A 98 22.23 -13.18 3.47
CA ASN A 98 22.03 -14.32 4.37
C ASN A 98 22.50 -15.64 3.74
N ALA A 99 22.28 -16.77 4.44
CA ALA A 99 22.72 -18.08 3.99
C ALA A 99 22.14 -18.50 2.63
N GLN A 100 20.91 -18.11 2.29
CA GLN A 100 20.29 -18.45 1.01
C GLN A 100 20.95 -17.69 -0.15
N GLY A 101 21.25 -16.40 0.03
CA GLY A 101 21.98 -15.63 -0.97
C GLY A 101 23.40 -16.16 -1.16
N TRP A 102 24.08 -16.51 -0.06
CA TRP A 102 25.40 -17.13 -0.11
C TRP A 102 25.40 -18.43 -0.92
N GLN A 103 24.45 -19.33 -0.67
CA GLN A 103 24.29 -20.56 -1.45
C GLN A 103 24.07 -20.30 -2.94
N GLY A 104 23.32 -19.26 -3.28
CA GLY A 104 23.07 -18.87 -4.67
C GLY A 104 24.30 -18.39 -5.43
N VAL A 105 25.26 -17.75 -4.74
CA VAL A 105 26.48 -17.20 -5.35
C VAL A 105 27.71 -18.07 -5.15
N TYR A 106 27.64 -19.09 -4.28
CA TYR A 106 28.82 -19.82 -3.80
C TYR A 106 29.62 -20.50 -4.91
N SER A 107 28.98 -20.97 -5.98
CA SER A 107 29.65 -21.72 -7.05
C SER A 107 30.61 -20.88 -7.90
N ASP A 108 30.45 -19.55 -7.91
CA ASP A 108 31.25 -18.65 -8.72
C ASP A 108 32.08 -17.70 -7.85
N PRO A 109 33.43 -17.76 -7.89
CA PRO A 109 34.30 -16.88 -7.12
C PRO A 109 34.06 -15.38 -7.36
N ALA A 110 33.72 -14.98 -8.59
CA ALA A 110 33.43 -13.58 -8.90
C ALA A 110 32.13 -13.12 -8.22
N SER A 111 31.11 -13.96 -8.23
CA SER A 111 29.85 -13.71 -7.52
C SER A 111 30.05 -13.68 -5.99
N ARG A 112 30.86 -14.58 -5.43
CA ARG A 112 31.23 -14.54 -4.00
C ARG A 112 31.92 -13.24 -3.61
N LEU A 113 32.83 -12.74 -4.44
CA LEU A 113 33.52 -11.47 -4.21
C LEU A 113 32.55 -10.30 -4.11
N ILE A 114 31.63 -10.18 -5.07
CA ILE A 114 30.62 -9.11 -5.10
C ILE A 114 29.70 -9.22 -3.86
N PHE A 115 29.25 -10.43 -3.54
CA PHE A 115 28.40 -10.66 -2.38
C PHE A 115 29.11 -10.33 -1.06
N ALA A 116 30.36 -10.75 -0.90
CA ALA A 116 31.17 -10.47 0.29
C ALA A 116 31.41 -8.98 0.51
N ARG A 117 31.66 -8.25 -0.58
CA ARG A 117 31.77 -6.78 -0.53
C ARG A 117 30.47 -6.13 -0.02
N ARG A 118 29.32 -6.61 -0.50
CA ARG A 118 28.02 -6.14 -0.02
C ARG A 118 27.77 -6.50 1.44
N VAL A 119 28.11 -7.71 1.87
CA VAL A 119 28.02 -8.10 3.30
C VAL A 119 28.88 -7.17 4.16
N ALA A 120 30.11 -6.86 3.75
CA ALA A 120 30.97 -5.94 4.47
C ALA A 120 30.33 -4.54 4.61
N MET A 121 29.87 -3.96 3.51
CA MET A 121 29.33 -2.59 3.50
C MET A 121 27.94 -2.49 4.12
N GLU A 122 26.99 -3.33 3.70
CA GLU A 122 25.58 -3.20 4.04
C GLU A 122 25.21 -3.89 5.36
N ARG A 123 25.89 -4.98 5.74
CA ARG A 123 25.56 -5.77 6.94
C ARG A 123 26.54 -5.55 8.10
N LEU A 124 27.82 -5.35 7.81
CA LEU A 124 28.85 -5.19 8.83
C LEU A 124 29.25 -3.72 9.07
N ASP A 125 28.78 -2.79 8.25
CA ASP A 125 29.16 -1.37 8.28
C ASP A 125 30.70 -1.20 8.24
N LYS A 126 31.34 -1.99 7.37
CA LYS A 126 32.79 -2.00 7.17
C LYS A 126 33.16 -1.67 5.72
N GLU A 127 34.24 -0.92 5.56
CA GLU A 127 34.83 -0.63 4.27
C GLU A 127 35.93 -1.65 3.93
N VAL A 128 36.10 -1.93 2.64
CA VAL A 128 37.15 -2.82 2.13
C VAL A 128 38.41 -1.99 1.84
N VAL A 129 39.44 -2.14 2.67
CA VAL A 129 40.73 -1.43 2.49
C VAL A 129 41.71 -2.15 1.57
N ASN A 130 41.56 -3.46 1.40
CA ASN A 130 42.40 -4.25 0.51
C ASN A 130 41.56 -5.15 -0.39
N ALA A 131 41.26 -4.67 -1.60
CA ALA A 131 40.45 -5.39 -2.58
C ALA A 131 41.10 -6.71 -3.04
N THR A 132 42.43 -6.76 -3.12
CA THR A 132 43.18 -7.95 -3.54
C THR A 132 43.06 -9.07 -2.50
N GLU A 133 43.15 -8.75 -1.22
CA GLU A 133 42.95 -9.72 -0.14
C GLU A 133 41.51 -10.21 -0.05
N LEU A 134 40.52 -9.32 -0.26
CA LEU A 134 39.12 -9.73 -0.36
C LEU A 134 38.90 -10.71 -1.53
N GLU A 135 39.52 -10.45 -2.69
CA GLU A 135 39.44 -11.35 -3.84
C GLU A 135 40.09 -12.72 -3.54
N ALA A 136 41.25 -12.73 -2.88
CA ALA A 136 41.92 -13.96 -2.47
C ALA A 136 41.06 -14.77 -1.47
N TRP A 137 40.46 -14.08 -0.49
CA TRP A 137 39.52 -14.68 0.45
C TRP A 137 38.29 -15.24 -0.29
N ALA A 138 37.67 -14.49 -1.20
CA ALA A 138 36.49 -14.95 -1.94
C ALA A 138 36.73 -16.21 -2.78
N ARG A 139 37.96 -16.48 -3.21
CA ARG A 139 38.33 -17.72 -3.91
C ARG A 139 38.35 -18.95 -2.98
N THR A 140 38.62 -18.74 -1.69
CA THR A 140 38.81 -19.80 -0.68
C THR A 140 37.76 -19.78 0.43
N ALA A 141 36.75 -18.92 0.31
CA ALA A 141 35.72 -18.71 1.32
C ALA A 141 34.97 -20.02 1.70
N PRO A 142 34.63 -20.22 2.99
CA PRO A 142 33.85 -21.35 3.46
C PRO A 142 32.49 -21.49 2.77
N GLN A 143 32.04 -22.73 2.58
CA GLN A 143 30.70 -23.00 2.01
C GLN A 143 29.58 -22.62 2.98
N ASP A 144 29.81 -22.77 4.27
CA ASP A 144 28.85 -22.35 5.30
C ASP A 144 28.89 -20.82 5.47
N PHE A 145 27.69 -20.21 5.43
CA PHE A 145 27.57 -18.76 5.49
C PHE A 145 27.95 -18.17 6.84
N GLU A 146 27.61 -18.83 7.95
CA GLU A 146 27.93 -18.31 9.29
C GLU A 146 29.44 -18.35 9.54
N THR A 147 30.11 -19.39 9.05
CA THR A 147 31.58 -19.48 9.06
C THR A 147 32.21 -18.39 8.19
N ALA A 148 31.74 -18.22 6.95
CA ALA A 148 32.23 -17.16 6.06
C ALA A 148 31.98 -15.75 6.63
N LEU A 149 30.83 -15.52 7.25
CA LEU A 149 30.50 -14.25 7.91
C LEU A 149 31.41 -13.99 9.12
N GLY A 150 31.71 -15.02 9.90
CA GLY A 150 32.67 -14.96 11.00
C GLY A 150 34.06 -14.56 10.53
N GLU A 151 34.60 -15.27 9.53
CA GLU A 151 35.91 -14.95 8.94
C GLU A 151 35.95 -13.55 8.34
N LEU A 152 34.90 -13.16 7.61
CA LEU A 152 34.81 -11.85 6.97
C LEU A 152 34.75 -10.74 8.03
N LYS A 153 34.02 -10.94 9.12
CA LYS A 153 33.90 -9.95 10.20
C LYS A 153 35.25 -9.62 10.85
N ASP A 154 36.12 -10.61 10.99
CA ASP A 154 37.42 -10.45 11.64
C ASP A 154 38.57 -10.26 10.63
N ALA A 155 38.25 -10.10 9.35
CA ALA A 155 39.23 -9.97 8.28
C ALA A 155 40.04 -8.65 8.38
N PRO A 156 41.38 -8.71 8.20
CA PRO A 156 42.25 -7.53 8.28
C PRO A 156 42.10 -6.59 7.08
N PHE A 157 41.55 -7.08 5.96
CA PHE A 157 41.24 -6.28 4.76
C PHE A 157 39.95 -5.47 4.88
N LEU A 158 39.27 -5.52 6.03
CA LEU A 158 38.12 -4.68 6.35
C LEU A 158 38.45 -3.71 7.49
N CYS A 159 37.85 -2.53 7.45
CA CYS A 159 37.96 -1.54 8.53
C CYS A 159 36.58 -1.01 8.93
N SER A 160 36.42 -0.68 10.21
CA SER A 160 35.22 0.00 10.71
C SER A 160 35.38 1.50 10.50
N TRP A 161 34.31 2.16 10.06
CA TRP A 161 34.33 3.60 9.84
C TRP A 161 34.45 4.39 11.16
N PRO A 162 35.24 5.48 11.22
CA PRO A 162 36.18 5.92 10.19
C PRO A 162 37.42 5.03 10.18
N CYS A 163 37.81 4.58 8.99
CA CYS A 163 39.04 3.82 8.84
C CYS A 163 40.20 4.78 9.12
N PRO A 164 41.11 4.45 10.06
CA PRO A 164 42.30 5.27 10.24
C PRO A 164 43.02 5.31 8.91
N ASP A 165 43.43 6.51 8.46
CA ASP A 165 44.25 6.68 7.27
C ASP A 165 45.42 5.71 7.38
N GLN A 166 45.32 4.56 6.72
CA GLN A 166 46.36 3.57 6.72
C GLN A 166 47.45 4.23 5.89
N GLU A 167 48.48 4.76 6.56
CA GLU A 167 49.68 5.26 5.91
C GLU A 167 50.23 4.13 5.06
N VAL A 168 49.83 4.08 3.78
CA VAL A 168 50.33 3.11 2.81
C VAL A 168 51.82 3.42 2.70
N PRO A 169 52.73 2.56 3.19
CA PRO A 169 54.15 2.87 3.18
C PRO A 169 54.59 2.90 1.72
N GLY A 170 54.81 4.11 1.16
CA GLY A 170 55.21 4.31 -0.23
C GLY A 170 54.26 5.14 -1.11
N MET A 171 53.13 5.63 -0.61
CA MET A 171 52.37 6.71 -1.28
C MET A 171 52.56 8.04 -0.54
N GLU A 172 53.74 8.65 -0.65
CA GLU A 172 53.96 10.07 -0.29
C GLU A 172 53.31 11.02 -1.32
N GLY A 173 52.07 10.71 -1.72
CA GLY A 173 51.20 11.58 -2.51
C GLY A 173 50.14 12.19 -1.62
N GLY A 174 50.54 12.77 -0.48
CA GLY A 174 49.60 13.50 0.38
C GLY A 174 48.84 14.52 -0.46
N MET A 175 47.51 14.51 -0.36
CA MET A 175 46.69 15.54 -1.00
C MET A 175 47.28 16.90 -0.65
N THR A 176 47.74 17.62 -1.66
CA THR A 176 48.32 18.93 -1.46
C THR A 176 47.29 19.82 -0.77
N GLU A 177 47.73 20.83 -0.02
CA GLU A 177 46.81 21.76 0.66
C GLU A 177 45.80 22.38 -0.33
N SER A 178 46.16 22.48 -1.62
CA SER A 178 45.25 22.90 -2.68
C SER A 178 44.13 21.90 -2.98
N GLN A 179 44.38 20.59 -2.93
CA GLN A 179 43.37 19.55 -3.13
C GLN A 179 42.38 19.50 -1.97
N ARG A 180 42.86 19.62 -0.72
CA ARG A 180 41.94 19.73 0.45
C ARG A 180 41.02 20.93 0.35
N ARG A 181 41.53 22.09 -0.09
CA ARG A 181 40.68 23.27 -0.32
C ARG A 181 39.66 23.04 -1.43
N GLN A 182 40.02 22.34 -2.50
CA GLN A 182 39.06 22.04 -3.58
C GLN A 182 37.95 21.08 -3.13
N VAL A 183 38.28 20.05 -2.36
CA VAL A 183 37.27 19.12 -1.79
C VAL A 183 36.33 19.88 -0.85
N PHE A 184 36.88 20.71 0.04
CA PHE A 184 36.07 21.51 0.97
C PHE A 184 35.16 22.51 0.25
N VAL A 185 35.64 23.17 -0.80
CA VAL A 185 34.82 24.06 -1.64
C VAL A 185 33.74 23.27 -2.38
N GLY A 186 34.05 22.06 -2.85
CA GLY A 186 33.10 21.15 -3.49
C GLY A 186 31.98 20.71 -2.54
N GLU A 187 32.31 20.29 -1.32
CA GLU A 187 31.34 19.91 -0.30
C GLU A 187 30.46 21.09 0.13
N LEU A 188 31.05 22.28 0.28
CA LEU A 188 30.30 23.48 0.66
C LEU A 188 29.37 23.95 -0.47
N ALA A 189 29.81 23.83 -1.72
CA ALA A 189 28.97 24.08 -2.89
C ALA A 189 27.81 23.07 -2.98
N PHE A 190 28.08 21.79 -2.72
CA PHE A 190 27.06 20.73 -2.70
C PHE A 190 26.03 20.97 -1.59
N ALA A 191 26.48 21.29 -0.37
CA ALA A 191 25.60 21.62 0.75
C ALA A 191 24.73 22.86 0.46
N CYS A 192 25.29 23.91 -0.14
CA CYS A 192 24.53 25.08 -0.60
C CYS A 192 23.48 24.70 -1.65
N LEU A 193 23.81 23.81 -2.59
CA LEU A 193 22.88 23.35 -3.62
C LEU A 193 21.74 22.53 -3.01
N CYS A 194 22.02 21.64 -2.06
CA CYS A 194 21.01 20.90 -1.31
C CYS A 194 20.05 21.84 -0.54
N LEU A 195 20.59 22.88 0.11
CA LEU A 195 19.77 23.88 0.81
C LEU A 195 18.88 24.68 -0.17
N LEU A 196 19.40 25.04 -1.34
CA LEU A 196 18.62 25.70 -2.38
C LEU A 196 17.48 24.81 -2.91
N VAL A 197 17.76 23.53 -3.17
CA VAL A 197 16.72 22.58 -3.60
C VAL A 197 15.65 22.40 -2.53
N ALA A 198 16.04 22.24 -1.26
CA ALA A 198 15.10 22.14 -0.15
C ALA A 198 14.22 23.40 -0.03
N LEU A 199 14.81 24.60 -0.18
CA LEU A 199 14.07 25.87 -0.18
C LEU A 199 13.06 25.92 -1.34
N LEU A 200 13.44 25.52 -2.54
CA LEU A 200 12.56 25.49 -3.71
C LEU A 200 11.39 24.54 -3.52
N VAL A 201 11.63 23.35 -2.95
CA VAL A 201 10.57 22.38 -2.61
C VAL A 201 9.60 22.97 -1.59
N LEU A 202 10.11 23.67 -0.55
CA LEU A 202 9.25 24.35 0.43
C LEU A 202 8.41 25.47 -0.20
N ILE A 203 8.99 26.27 -1.10
CA ILE A 203 8.26 27.33 -1.82
C ILE A 203 7.16 26.71 -2.70
N ALA A 204 7.49 25.67 -3.47
CA ALA A 204 6.52 24.96 -4.31
C ALA A 204 5.39 24.35 -3.47
N GLY A 205 5.72 23.71 -2.36
CA GLY A 205 4.73 23.19 -1.41
C GLY A 205 3.83 24.27 -0.83
N ALA A 206 4.38 25.43 -0.47
CA ALA A 206 3.60 26.57 0.01
C ALA A 206 2.66 27.14 -1.06
N MET A 207 3.11 27.20 -2.33
CA MET A 207 2.27 27.62 -3.46
C MET A 207 1.10 26.66 -3.68
N VAL A 208 1.35 25.34 -3.71
CA VAL A 208 0.30 24.31 -3.84
C VAL A 208 -0.68 24.39 -2.67
N TYR A 209 -0.18 24.59 -1.45
CA TYR A 209 -1.03 24.74 -0.27
C TYR A 209 -1.90 26.00 -0.33
N ALA A 210 -1.34 27.13 -0.77
CA ALA A 210 -2.09 28.37 -0.96
C ALA A 210 -3.18 28.21 -2.03
N ASP A 211 -2.87 27.54 -3.15
CA ASP A 211 -3.81 27.28 -4.24
C ASP A 211 -4.96 26.36 -3.80
N ARG A 212 -4.66 25.28 -3.07
CA ARG A 212 -5.70 24.41 -2.45
C ARG A 212 -6.63 25.18 -1.51
N ARG A 213 -6.09 26.14 -0.73
CA ARG A 213 -6.89 27.00 0.14
C ARG A 213 -7.80 27.94 -0.66
N GLY A 214 -7.35 28.42 -1.82
CA GLY A 214 -8.16 29.21 -2.75
C GLY A 214 -9.29 28.39 -3.39
N ALA A 215 -8.96 27.18 -3.86
CA ALA A 215 -9.92 26.26 -4.47
C ALA A 215 -11.00 25.79 -3.48
N SER A 216 -10.63 25.53 -2.21
CA SER A 216 -11.57 25.17 -1.14
C SER A 216 -12.62 26.27 -0.89
N LYS A 217 -12.22 27.55 -0.87
CA LYS A 217 -13.16 28.67 -0.69
C LYS A 217 -14.10 28.84 -1.88
N HIS A 218 -13.61 28.59 -3.10
CA HIS A 218 -14.47 28.59 -4.28
C HIS A 218 -15.45 27.40 -4.29
N ALA A 219 -15.01 26.22 -3.88
CA ALA A 219 -15.84 25.03 -3.79
C ALA A 219 -16.96 25.17 -2.75
N GLU A 220 -16.67 25.75 -1.58
CA GLU A 220 -17.70 26.07 -0.56
C GLU A 220 -18.74 27.08 -1.10
N GLY A 221 -18.30 28.10 -1.84
CA GLY A 221 -19.20 29.07 -2.47
C GLY A 221 -20.11 28.45 -3.55
N VAL A 222 -19.61 27.49 -4.33
CA VAL A 222 -20.39 26.78 -5.35
C VAL A 222 -21.37 25.78 -4.72
N ALA A 223 -20.94 25.07 -3.66
CA ALA A 223 -21.81 24.15 -2.92
C ALA A 223 -22.98 24.90 -2.25
N SER A 224 -22.74 26.08 -1.67
CA SER A 224 -23.79 26.93 -1.11
C SER A 224 -24.80 27.36 -2.17
N LYS A 225 -24.34 27.84 -3.33
CA LYS A 225 -25.24 28.26 -4.43
C LYS A 225 -26.04 27.10 -5.01
N LYS A 226 -25.45 25.89 -5.07
CA LYS A 226 -26.16 24.70 -5.54
C LYS A 226 -27.30 24.33 -4.58
N LYS A 227 -27.04 24.40 -3.27
CA LYS A 227 -28.05 24.11 -2.24
C LYS A 227 -29.21 25.10 -2.27
N ASP A 228 -28.92 26.40 -2.43
CA ASP A 228 -29.95 27.43 -2.58
C ASP A 228 -30.81 27.19 -3.84
N LEU A 229 -30.18 26.77 -4.94
CA LEU A 229 -30.90 26.48 -6.19
C LEU A 229 -31.79 25.23 -6.06
N GLU A 230 -31.31 24.18 -5.40
CA GLU A 230 -32.10 22.96 -5.12
C GLU A 230 -33.31 23.28 -4.24
N GLU A 231 -33.17 24.11 -3.21
CA GLU A 231 -34.28 24.53 -2.35
C GLU A 231 -35.35 25.33 -3.13
N ILE A 232 -34.92 26.21 -4.04
CA ILE A 232 -35.84 26.98 -4.90
C ILE A 232 -36.63 26.05 -5.84
N ILE A 233 -35.96 25.06 -6.44
CA ILE A 233 -36.60 24.09 -7.34
C ILE A 233 -37.62 23.24 -6.58
N GLU A 234 -37.26 22.74 -5.40
CA GLU A 234 -38.20 21.96 -4.57
C GLU A 234 -39.42 22.78 -4.16
N ARG A 235 -39.24 24.05 -3.81
CA ARG A 235 -40.35 24.92 -3.41
C ARG A 235 -41.32 25.13 -4.57
N ARG A 236 -40.83 25.35 -5.80
CA ARG A 236 -41.68 25.42 -7.01
C ARG A 236 -42.42 24.12 -7.29
N LEU A 237 -41.74 22.97 -7.21
CA LEU A 237 -42.37 21.67 -7.45
C LEU A 237 -43.46 21.33 -6.41
N ARG A 238 -43.36 21.86 -5.19
CA ARG A 238 -44.43 21.76 -4.18
C ARG A 238 -45.59 22.68 -4.50
N GLU A 239 -45.33 23.91 -4.94
CA GLU A 239 -46.37 24.85 -5.36
C GLU A 239 -47.16 24.31 -6.56
N GLU A 240 -46.51 23.79 -7.59
CA GLU A 240 -47.16 23.18 -8.75
C GLU A 240 -48.04 21.99 -8.34
N ARG A 241 -47.52 21.07 -7.52
CA ARG A 241 -48.32 19.96 -6.99
C ARG A 241 -49.53 20.42 -6.18
N ASN A 242 -49.40 21.48 -5.38
CA ASN A 242 -50.51 22.02 -4.62
C ASN A 242 -51.58 22.63 -5.54
N VAL A 243 -51.18 23.29 -6.63
CA VAL A 243 -52.10 23.82 -7.64
C VAL A 243 -52.84 22.69 -8.35
N GLU A 244 -52.13 21.64 -8.78
CA GLU A 244 -52.75 20.45 -9.39
C GLU A 244 -53.72 19.76 -8.44
N HIS A 245 -53.35 19.62 -7.17
CA HIS A 245 -54.20 19.00 -6.16
C HIS A 245 -55.46 19.82 -5.88
N GLN A 246 -55.34 21.16 -5.80
CA GLN A 246 -56.52 22.03 -5.70
C GLN A 246 -57.41 21.97 -6.95
N ALA A 247 -56.82 21.90 -8.14
CA ALA A 247 -57.58 21.76 -9.38
C ALA A 247 -58.35 20.42 -9.40
N ALA A 248 -57.72 19.33 -8.98
CA ALA A 248 -58.36 18.02 -8.85
C ALA A 248 -59.51 18.03 -7.83
N LEU A 249 -59.32 18.65 -6.66
CA LEU A 249 -60.38 18.80 -5.66
C LEU A 249 -61.56 19.61 -6.17
N ARG A 250 -61.32 20.71 -6.91
CA ARG A 250 -62.40 21.48 -7.54
C ARG A 250 -63.14 20.68 -8.61
N ALA A 251 -62.43 19.90 -9.42
CA ALA A 251 -63.04 19.04 -10.44
C ALA A 251 -63.90 17.93 -9.80
N MET A 252 -63.48 17.35 -8.67
CA MET A 252 -64.29 16.40 -7.91
C MET A 252 -65.53 17.06 -7.32
N ALA A 253 -65.40 18.25 -6.72
CA ALA A 253 -66.51 19.00 -6.15
C ALA A 253 -67.58 19.33 -7.21
N GLN A 254 -67.17 19.76 -8.41
CA GLN A 254 -68.10 20.03 -9.52
C GLN A 254 -68.85 18.78 -9.99
N LYS A 255 -68.19 17.60 -9.97
CA LYS A 255 -68.83 16.32 -10.33
C LYS A 255 -69.80 15.80 -9.27
N MET A 256 -69.72 16.25 -8.01
CA MET A 256 -70.64 15.85 -6.94
C MET A 256 -71.92 16.69 -6.84
N VAL A 257 -71.98 17.86 -7.49
CA VAL A 257 -73.17 18.74 -7.46
C VAL A 257 -74.45 18.10 -8.03
N PRO A 258 -74.45 17.27 -9.09
CA PRO A 258 -75.69 16.69 -9.59
C PRO A 258 -76.19 15.46 -8.80
N MET A 259 -75.45 14.95 -7.81
CA MET A 259 -75.92 13.80 -7.01
C MET A 259 -76.86 14.19 -5.86
N GLN A 260 -76.86 15.46 -5.42
CA GLN A 260 -77.78 15.91 -4.36
C GLN A 260 -79.23 16.12 -4.85
N SER A 261 -79.48 16.20 -6.17
CA SER A 261 -80.86 16.31 -6.69
C SER A 261 -81.57 14.97 -6.89
N GLN A 262 -80.87 13.83 -6.78
CA GLN A 262 -81.49 12.49 -6.88
C GLN A 262 -81.75 11.80 -5.53
N VAL A 263 -81.20 12.31 -4.42
CA VAL A 263 -81.44 11.73 -3.07
C VAL A 263 -82.63 12.38 -2.37
N ALA A 264 -83.13 13.54 -2.85
CA ALA A 264 -84.33 14.19 -2.31
C ALA A 264 -85.65 13.47 -2.66
N SER A 265 -85.63 12.39 -3.45
CA SER A 265 -86.84 11.65 -3.87
C SER A 265 -86.95 10.24 -3.30
N ALA A 266 -86.02 9.80 -2.46
CA ALA A 266 -86.05 8.44 -1.91
C ALA A 266 -85.63 8.42 -0.44
N SER A 267 -86.58 8.68 0.47
CA SER A 267 -86.67 7.97 1.77
C SER A 267 -87.76 8.55 2.67
N ALA A 268 -88.95 7.96 2.57
CA ALA A 268 -89.90 7.92 3.68
C ALA A 268 -90.21 6.45 3.97
N GLN A 269 -89.33 5.79 4.74
CA GLN A 269 -89.67 4.56 5.45
C GLN A 269 -88.95 4.53 6.80
N PRO A 270 -89.67 4.32 7.91
CA PRO A 270 -89.07 4.04 9.21
C PRO A 270 -88.86 2.53 9.36
N MET A 271 -87.87 2.16 10.18
CA MET A 271 -87.84 0.99 11.09
C MET A 271 -86.46 0.35 11.13
N GLY A 272 -86.04 -0.02 12.34
CA GLY A 272 -85.12 -1.13 12.54
C GLY A 272 -83.88 -0.80 13.35
N TYR A 273 -84.02 -0.84 14.67
CA TYR A 273 -82.90 -1.00 15.60
C TYR A 273 -82.14 -2.29 15.26
N GLY A 274 -80.81 -2.21 15.14
CA GLY A 274 -79.94 -3.36 14.92
C GLY A 274 -78.52 -3.06 15.41
N TYR A 275 -78.29 -3.33 16.69
CA TYR A 275 -76.97 -3.44 17.31
C TYR A 275 -76.16 -4.54 16.62
N MET A 276 -74.90 -4.29 16.21
CA MET A 276 -73.78 -5.22 16.37
C MET A 276 -72.41 -4.60 16.02
N PRO A 277 -71.30 -5.13 16.56
CA PRO A 277 -70.11 -4.36 16.86
C PRO A 277 -68.94 -4.52 15.86
N ALA A 278 -67.94 -3.66 16.08
CA ALA A 278 -66.66 -3.56 15.40
C ALA A 278 -65.85 -4.87 15.35
N GLN A 279 -65.18 -5.09 14.22
CA GLN A 279 -63.98 -5.92 14.16
C GLN A 279 -62.84 -5.19 13.44
N GLY A 280 -61.67 -5.34 14.04
CA GLY A 280 -60.46 -4.58 13.79
C GLY A 280 -59.70 -4.96 12.52
N TYR A 281 -58.87 -4.01 12.14
CA TYR A 281 -57.71 -4.14 11.24
C TYR A 281 -56.66 -5.13 11.76
N TYR A 282 -55.85 -5.66 10.82
CA TYR A 282 -54.44 -6.12 10.85
C TYR A 282 -54.33 -7.35 9.92
N SER A 283 -53.32 -7.62 9.11
CA SER A 283 -52.19 -6.90 8.51
C SER A 283 -51.58 -7.84 7.47
N ALA A 284 -50.89 -7.27 6.49
CA ALA A 284 -50.29 -7.96 5.35
C ALA A 284 -49.30 -9.08 5.74
N GLN A 285 -49.43 -10.22 5.05
CA GLN A 285 -48.53 -11.36 5.14
C GLN A 285 -47.36 -11.11 4.17
N GLY A 286 -46.18 -10.81 4.72
CA GLY A 286 -44.94 -10.68 3.96
C GLY A 286 -44.34 -12.05 3.64
N SER A 287 -44.14 -12.33 2.35
CA SER A 287 -43.40 -13.48 1.84
C SER A 287 -41.90 -13.32 2.14
N ALA A 288 -41.36 -14.12 3.06
CA ALA A 288 -39.93 -14.30 3.24
C ALA A 288 -39.42 -15.34 2.23
N MET A 289 -38.42 -14.97 1.42
CA MET A 289 -37.70 -15.89 0.54
C MET A 289 -36.71 -16.75 1.34
N PRO A 290 -36.48 -18.02 0.97
CA PRO A 290 -35.50 -18.88 1.62
C PRO A 290 -34.07 -18.54 1.18
N MET A 291 -33.17 -18.39 2.15
CA MET A 291 -31.72 -18.35 1.92
C MET A 291 -31.17 -19.78 1.66
N PRO A 292 -30.17 -19.96 0.78
CA PRO A 292 -29.50 -21.23 0.57
C PRO A 292 -28.50 -21.56 1.71
N PRO A 293 -28.14 -22.85 1.88
CA PRO A 293 -27.35 -23.32 3.02
C PRO A 293 -25.86 -22.99 2.91
N VAL A 294 -25.29 -22.66 4.07
CA VAL A 294 -23.85 -22.49 4.33
C VAL A 294 -23.13 -23.83 4.14
N SER A 295 -22.22 -23.90 3.16
CA SER A 295 -21.32 -25.03 2.96
C SER A 295 -20.22 -25.09 4.01
N ARG A 296 -19.95 -26.33 4.43
CA ARG A 296 -19.02 -26.76 5.48
C ARG A 296 -17.57 -26.39 5.20
N ALA A 297 -16.85 -26.08 6.28
CA ALA A 297 -15.39 -26.03 6.36
C ALA A 297 -14.75 -27.37 5.96
N PRO A 298 -13.55 -27.36 5.34
CA PRO A 298 -12.80 -28.59 5.09
C PRO A 298 -12.09 -29.09 6.34
N GLU A 299 -12.12 -30.41 6.48
CA GLU A 299 -11.50 -31.20 7.52
C GLU A 299 -9.97 -31.09 7.54
N ARG A 300 -9.45 -31.13 8.77
CA ARG A 300 -8.06 -31.40 9.11
C ARG A 300 -7.53 -32.61 8.33
N CYS A 301 -6.41 -32.43 7.64
CA CYS A 301 -5.52 -33.53 7.28
C CYS A 301 -4.24 -33.42 8.12
N THR A 302 -4.29 -33.97 9.33
CA THR A 302 -3.11 -34.38 10.10
C THR A 302 -2.52 -35.62 9.44
N ARG A 303 -1.27 -35.53 8.95
CA ARG A 303 -0.45 -36.73 8.76
C ARG A 303 0.94 -36.53 9.36
N HIS A 304 1.10 -37.14 10.52
CA HIS A 304 2.38 -37.57 11.07
C HIS A 304 3.14 -38.39 10.01
N ARG A 305 4.43 -38.10 9.85
CA ARG A 305 5.43 -39.15 9.63
C ARG A 305 6.66 -38.89 10.47
N THR A 306 6.85 -39.81 11.38
CA THR A 306 7.93 -39.97 12.35
C THR A 306 9.24 -40.39 11.67
N LEU A 307 10.33 -39.82 12.17
CA LEU A 307 11.62 -40.43 12.57
C LEU A 307 12.24 -41.54 11.69
N GLN A 308 13.52 -41.32 11.33
CA GLN A 308 14.70 -42.08 11.82
C GLN A 308 15.68 -42.57 10.73
N ALA A 309 16.94 -42.13 10.84
CA ALA A 309 18.20 -42.87 10.67
C ALA A 309 19.32 -41.81 10.56
N ASP A 310 20.11 -41.53 11.60
CA ASP A 310 21.30 -42.29 12.01
C ASP A 310 22.25 -42.60 10.84
N HIS A 311 23.34 -41.83 10.71
CA HIS A 311 24.69 -42.39 10.87
C HIS A 311 25.77 -41.29 11.00
N PRO A 312 26.78 -41.50 11.87
CA PRO A 312 27.98 -40.68 11.98
C PRO A 312 29.12 -41.24 11.12
N LEU A 313 29.94 -40.35 10.56
CA LEU A 313 31.41 -40.38 10.44
C LEU A 313 31.87 -39.24 9.52
#